data_AF-A0A7X1CX99-F1
#
_entry.id   AF-A0A7X1CX99-F1
#
_cell.length_a   1.000
_cell.length_b   1.000
_cell.length_c   1.000
_cell.angle_alpha   90.00
_cell.angle_beta   90.00
_cell.angle_gamma   90.00
#
_symmetry.space_group_name_H-M   'P 1'
#
loop_
_entity.id
_entity.type
_entity.pdbx_description
1 polymer ?
#
loop_
_entity_poly.entity_id
_entity_poly.type
_entity_poly.pdbx_seq_one_letter_code
_entity_poly.pdbx_strand_id
1 'polypeptide(L)'
;MKQLKDNLLLINNSHPLSKNYVPCSLVTLSEDHQLTKQAAEKLCALVTTIDAKEDIVPVSGYRSYEEQSHIYQDSLTKNGKNYTQKYVAKPGCSEHQAGLAIDVALKQDNIDFICPEFPNHGIARIFREHMAAFGFILRYPEGKTQITGIAYEPWHFRYVGLPHSQIIEEREFALEEYIAYLRNFTSFYEPFHWQNGDCAYYIVTVPMDDWFLGKTQVPDKVVICEMSANNCGELIITYRTD
;
A
#
# COMPACT_ATOMS: atom_id res chain seq x y z
N MET A 1 -22.20 11.16 1.31
CA MET A 1 -20.94 11.45 2.03
C MET A 1 -19.82 10.79 1.25
N LYS A 2 -18.74 11.51 0.94
CA LYS A 2 -17.55 10.90 0.30
C LYS A 2 -16.96 9.91 1.30
N GLN A 3 -16.71 8.67 0.86
CA GLN A 3 -16.33 7.57 1.73
C GLN A 3 -14.87 7.74 2.17
N LEU A 4 -14.62 7.73 3.48
CA LEU A 4 -13.27 7.61 4.03
C LEU A 4 -12.69 6.28 3.56
N LYS A 5 -11.49 6.33 2.97
CA LYS A 5 -10.74 5.15 2.56
C LYS A 5 -9.57 4.89 3.50
N ASP A 6 -8.93 3.75 3.30
CA ASP A 6 -7.81 3.25 4.09
C ASP A 6 -6.54 3.06 3.23
N ASN A 7 -6.50 3.62 2.03
CA ASN A 7 -5.43 3.38 1.05
C ASN A 7 -4.03 3.78 1.56
N LEU A 8 -3.95 4.80 2.42
CA LEU A 8 -2.69 5.36 2.94
C LEU A 8 -2.41 4.98 4.41
N LEU A 9 -3.05 3.95 4.96
CA LEU A 9 -2.69 3.46 6.29
C LEU A 9 -1.21 3.05 6.34
N LEU A 10 -0.43 3.70 7.21
CA LEU A 10 0.92 3.27 7.54
C LEU A 10 0.83 2.11 8.53
N ILE A 11 1.16 0.90 8.10
CA ILE A 11 1.08 -0.30 8.92
C ILE A 11 2.49 -0.86 9.04
N ASN A 12 3.03 -0.84 10.25
CA ASN A 12 4.35 -1.38 10.57
C ASN A 12 4.47 -1.63 12.07
N ASN A 13 5.67 -1.98 12.54
CA ASN A 13 5.92 -2.29 13.96
C ASN A 13 5.56 -1.14 14.94
N SER A 14 5.54 0.11 14.46
CA SER A 14 5.20 1.28 15.27
C SER A 14 3.72 1.67 15.16
N HIS A 15 3.02 1.20 14.13
CA HIS A 15 1.64 1.56 13.81
C HIS A 15 0.83 0.29 13.51
N PRO A 16 0.52 -0.53 14.53
CA PRO A 16 -0.24 -1.75 14.33
C PRO A 16 -1.73 -1.44 14.06
N LEU A 17 -2.35 -2.29 13.26
CA LEU A 17 -3.80 -2.41 13.18
C LEU A 17 -4.37 -3.12 14.42
N SER A 18 -5.64 -2.84 14.71
CA SER A 18 -6.40 -3.64 15.67
C SER A 18 -6.49 -5.09 15.21
N LYS A 19 -6.45 -6.04 16.15
CA LYS A 19 -6.72 -7.45 15.86
C LYS A 19 -8.09 -7.71 15.22
N ASN A 20 -9.05 -6.81 15.45
CA ASN A 20 -10.41 -6.90 14.91
C ASN A 20 -10.57 -6.09 13.60
N TYR A 21 -9.50 -5.48 13.08
CA TYR A 21 -9.58 -4.73 11.83
C TYR A 21 -9.81 -5.70 10.68
N VAL A 22 -10.90 -5.47 9.94
CA VAL A 22 -11.23 -6.15 8.69
C VAL A 22 -11.54 -5.07 7.66
N PRO A 23 -10.87 -5.07 6.49
CA PRO A 23 -11.09 -4.05 5.48
C PRO A 23 -12.49 -4.18 4.89
N CYS A 24 -13.09 -3.04 4.55
CA CYS A 24 -14.35 -3.04 3.84
C CYS A 24 -14.18 -3.56 2.40
N SER A 25 -15.16 -4.32 1.91
CA SER A 25 -15.29 -4.69 0.50
C SER A 25 -14.09 -5.50 -0.07
N LEU A 26 -13.73 -6.58 0.62
CA LEU A 26 -12.87 -7.61 0.05
C LEU A 26 -13.57 -8.31 -1.12
N VAL A 27 -12.81 -8.57 -2.18
CA VAL A 27 -13.24 -9.37 -3.33
C VAL A 27 -12.17 -10.41 -3.64
N THR A 28 -12.60 -11.57 -4.13
CA THR A 28 -11.69 -12.63 -4.58
C THR A 28 -11.08 -12.24 -5.93
N LEU A 29 -9.75 -12.27 -5.99
CA LEU A 29 -8.95 -12.05 -7.20
C LEU A 29 -8.82 -13.35 -8.00
N SER A 30 -8.32 -14.41 -7.36
CA SER A 30 -8.16 -15.74 -7.93
C SER A 30 -8.04 -16.78 -6.81
N GLU A 31 -8.68 -17.94 -6.99
CA GLU A 31 -8.77 -18.99 -5.96
C GLU A 31 -9.27 -18.40 -4.63
N ASP A 32 -8.40 -18.36 -3.61
CA ASP A 32 -8.68 -17.86 -2.26
C ASP A 32 -7.98 -16.52 -1.94
N HIS A 33 -7.31 -15.90 -2.92
CA HIS A 33 -6.63 -14.62 -2.71
C HIS A 33 -7.62 -13.47 -2.79
N GLN A 34 -7.74 -12.69 -1.71
CA GLN A 34 -8.63 -11.54 -1.65
C GLN A 34 -7.85 -10.23 -1.59
N LEU A 35 -8.42 -9.16 -2.14
CA LEU A 35 -7.95 -7.79 -1.97
C LEU A 35 -9.17 -6.88 -1.79
N THR A 36 -8.95 -5.66 -1.32
CA THR A 36 -9.99 -4.63 -1.45
C THR A 36 -10.38 -4.48 -2.92
N LYS A 37 -11.67 -4.24 -3.19
CA LYS A 37 -12.19 -4.13 -4.56
C LYS A 37 -11.35 -3.22 -5.46
N GLN A 38 -10.94 -2.05 -4.96
CA GLN A 38 -10.15 -1.10 -5.72
C GLN A 38 -8.75 -1.65 -6.06
N ALA A 39 -8.06 -2.27 -5.10
CA ALA A 39 -6.76 -2.88 -5.33
C ALA A 39 -6.85 -4.06 -6.31
N ALA A 40 -7.87 -4.92 -6.18
CA ALA A 40 -8.11 -6.04 -7.08
C ALA A 40 -8.32 -5.57 -8.53
N GLU A 41 -9.20 -4.59 -8.75
CA GLU A 41 -9.48 -4.02 -10.07
C GLU A 41 -8.22 -3.44 -10.71
N LYS A 42 -7.40 -2.75 -9.92
CA LYS A 42 -6.16 -2.13 -10.40
C LYS A 42 -5.05 -3.14 -10.70
N LEU A 43 -4.94 -4.20 -9.89
CA LEU A 43 -3.99 -5.28 -10.15
C LEU A 43 -4.37 -6.04 -11.43
N CYS A 44 -5.66 -6.38 -11.60
CA CYS A 44 -6.17 -6.99 -12.83
C CYS A 44 -5.88 -6.12 -14.06
N ALA A 45 -6.10 -4.82 -13.95
CA ALA A 45 -5.82 -3.88 -15.03
C ALA A 45 -4.31 -3.84 -15.36
N LEU A 46 -3.44 -3.75 -14.35
CA LEU A 46 -1.99 -3.78 -14.51
C LEU A 46 -1.53 -5.05 -15.25
N VAL A 47 -1.88 -6.22 -14.73
CA VAL A 47 -1.47 -7.53 -15.31
C VAL A 47 -2.04 -7.70 -16.72
N THR A 48 -3.25 -7.20 -17.00
CA THR A 48 -3.81 -7.19 -18.36
C THR A 48 -3.06 -6.25 -19.30
N THR A 49 -2.71 -5.05 -18.84
CA THR A 49 -2.01 -4.04 -19.66
C THR A 49 -0.64 -4.51 -20.10
N ILE A 50 0.06 -5.28 -19.27
CA ILE A 50 1.38 -5.84 -19.60
C ILE A 50 1.33 -7.24 -20.19
N ASP A 51 0.13 -7.77 -20.47
CA ASP A 51 -0.12 -9.12 -20.99
C ASP A 51 0.53 -10.26 -20.18
N ALA A 52 0.52 -10.14 -18.84
CA ALA A 52 1.23 -11.05 -17.93
C ALA A 52 0.32 -12.05 -17.18
N LYS A 53 -0.91 -12.26 -17.66
CA LYS A 53 -1.90 -13.11 -16.95
C LYS A 53 -1.45 -14.55 -16.78
N GLU A 54 -0.67 -15.06 -17.73
CA GLU A 54 -0.14 -16.42 -17.68
C GLU A 54 1.25 -16.49 -17.05
N ASP A 55 1.87 -15.35 -16.76
CA ASP A 55 3.25 -15.27 -16.26
C ASP A 55 3.34 -14.89 -14.78
N ILE A 56 2.40 -14.07 -14.28
CA ILE A 56 2.41 -13.55 -12.91
C ILE A 56 1.20 -14.10 -12.15
N VAL A 57 1.47 -14.72 -11.00
CA VAL A 57 0.45 -15.31 -10.13
C VAL A 57 0.46 -14.65 -8.74
N PRO A 58 -0.71 -14.43 -8.12
CA PRO A 58 -0.76 -14.00 -6.73
C PRO A 58 -0.38 -15.16 -5.80
N VAL A 59 0.32 -14.82 -4.72
CA VAL A 59 0.80 -15.77 -3.70
C VAL A 59 0.15 -15.50 -2.34
N SER A 60 -0.06 -14.23 -1.99
CA SER A 60 -0.73 -13.86 -0.75
C SER A 60 -1.41 -12.51 -0.86
N GLY A 61 -2.73 -12.48 -0.71
CA GLY A 61 -3.54 -11.26 -0.65
C GLY A 61 -3.86 -10.91 0.80
N TYR A 62 -5.14 -10.67 1.10
CA TYR A 62 -5.63 -10.45 2.45
C TYR A 62 -5.26 -11.62 3.38
N ARG A 63 -4.80 -11.27 4.59
CA ARG A 63 -4.55 -12.21 5.69
C ARG A 63 -5.18 -11.65 6.95
N SER A 64 -6.04 -12.43 7.59
CA SER A 64 -6.57 -12.11 8.92
C SER A 64 -5.45 -12.02 9.96
N TYR A 65 -5.77 -11.41 11.11
CA TYR A 65 -4.84 -11.34 12.23
C TYR A 65 -4.42 -12.74 12.71
N GLU A 66 -5.36 -13.69 12.74
CA GLU A 66 -5.15 -15.08 13.14
C GLU A 66 -4.22 -15.81 12.17
N GLU A 67 -4.44 -15.67 10.86
CA GLU A 67 -3.55 -16.25 9.84
C GLU A 67 -2.14 -15.68 9.95
N GLN A 68 -1.99 -14.37 10.11
CA GLN A 68 -0.69 -13.75 10.34
C GLN A 68 -0.02 -14.27 11.61
N SER A 69 -0.79 -14.52 12.67
CA SER A 69 -0.29 -15.10 13.92
C SER A 69 0.26 -16.50 13.73
N HIS A 70 -0.45 -17.34 12.97
CA HIS A 70 0.01 -18.68 12.63
C HIS A 70 1.28 -18.62 11.76
N ILE A 71 1.31 -17.82 10.69
CA ILE A 71 2.48 -17.69 9.81
C ILE A 71 3.71 -17.21 10.58
N TYR A 72 3.55 -16.23 11.46
CA TYR A 72 4.65 -15.71 12.29
C TYR A 72 5.19 -16.80 13.22
N GLN A 73 4.31 -17.54 13.91
CA GLN A 73 4.71 -18.60 14.84
C GLN A 73 5.36 -19.80 14.13
N ASP A 74 4.83 -20.17 12.96
CA ASP A 74 5.38 -21.22 12.10
C ASP A 74 6.77 -20.85 11.62
N SER A 75 6.97 -19.61 11.15
CA SER A 75 8.27 -19.11 10.71
C SER A 75 9.26 -19.07 11.87
N LEU A 76 8.86 -18.66 13.08
CA LEU A 76 9.73 -18.70 14.26
C LEU A 76 10.24 -20.12 14.53
N THR A 77 9.36 -21.12 14.35
CA THR A 77 9.67 -22.52 14.63
C THR A 77 10.55 -23.13 13.53
N LYS A 78 10.24 -22.86 12.27
CA LYS A 78 10.90 -23.47 11.10
C LYS A 78 12.19 -22.76 10.69
N ASN A 79 12.18 -21.42 10.73
CA ASN A 79 13.24 -20.57 10.17
C ASN A 79 14.03 -19.80 11.24
N GLY A 80 13.51 -19.73 12.47
CA GLY A 80 14.16 -19.06 13.58
C GLY A 80 13.96 -17.54 13.61
N LYS A 81 14.17 -16.98 14.81
CA LYS A 81 13.84 -15.58 15.14
C LYS A 81 14.42 -14.54 14.17
N ASN A 82 15.70 -14.68 13.80
CA ASN A 82 16.38 -13.69 12.96
C ASN A 82 15.81 -13.64 11.53
N TYR A 83 15.39 -14.78 10.98
CA TYR A 83 14.76 -14.83 9.67
C TYR A 83 13.34 -14.26 9.74
N THR A 84 12.54 -14.72 10.72
CA THR A 84 11.17 -14.27 10.88
C THR A 84 11.06 -12.76 11.08
N GLN A 85 11.92 -12.18 11.93
CA GLN A 85 11.90 -10.73 12.17
C GLN A 85 12.30 -9.90 10.95
N LYS A 86 12.92 -10.49 9.93
CA LYS A 86 13.32 -9.80 8.69
C LYS A 86 12.24 -9.81 7.61
N TYR A 87 11.48 -10.90 7.50
CA TYR A 87 10.57 -11.16 6.36
C TYR A 87 9.12 -11.39 6.75
N VAL A 88 8.82 -11.52 8.04
CA VAL A 88 7.45 -11.79 8.50
C VAL A 88 7.05 -10.73 9.51
N ALA A 89 6.14 -9.85 9.08
CA ALA A 89 5.56 -8.85 9.97
C ALA A 89 4.85 -9.51 11.16
N LYS A 90 4.91 -8.87 12.33
CA LYS A 90 4.15 -9.33 13.50
C LYS A 90 2.64 -9.24 13.22
N PRO A 91 1.81 -10.02 13.93
CA PRO A 91 0.36 -9.87 13.89
C PRO A 91 -0.06 -8.43 14.18
N GLY A 92 -1.01 -7.89 13.40
CA GLY A 92 -1.41 -6.48 13.43
C GLY A 92 -0.44 -5.53 12.72
N CYS A 93 0.79 -5.93 12.44
CA CYS A 93 1.79 -5.11 11.75
C CYS A 93 1.96 -5.49 10.26
N SER A 94 1.14 -6.42 9.75
CA SER A 94 1.17 -6.89 8.37
C SER A 94 0.19 -6.10 7.50
N GLU A 95 0.67 -5.55 6.39
CA GLU A 95 -0.19 -4.80 5.46
C GLU A 95 -1.22 -5.69 4.74
N HIS A 96 -1.00 -7.02 4.72
CA HIS A 96 -1.97 -7.97 4.20
C HIS A 96 -3.29 -7.94 4.99
N GLN A 97 -3.26 -7.59 6.28
CA GLN A 97 -4.49 -7.44 7.05
C GLN A 97 -5.35 -6.27 6.56
N ALA A 98 -4.79 -5.31 5.83
CA ALA A 98 -5.57 -4.25 5.19
C ALA A 98 -6.18 -4.66 3.83
N GLY A 99 -5.82 -5.82 3.27
CA GLY A 99 -6.24 -6.20 1.92
C GLY A 99 -5.74 -5.24 0.83
N LEU A 100 -4.69 -4.49 1.13
CA LEU A 100 -4.03 -3.52 0.23
C LEU A 100 -2.67 -4.02 -0.26
N ALA A 101 -2.12 -5.06 0.36
CA ALA A 101 -0.87 -5.68 -0.03
C ALA A 101 -1.12 -6.98 -0.81
N ILE A 102 -0.25 -7.24 -1.78
CA ILE A 102 -0.23 -8.47 -2.58
C ILE A 102 1.22 -8.94 -2.73
N ASP A 103 1.45 -10.20 -2.41
CA ASP A 103 2.66 -10.91 -2.82
C ASP A 103 2.39 -11.58 -4.16
N VAL A 104 3.30 -11.42 -5.13
CA VAL A 104 3.21 -12.02 -6.46
C VAL A 104 4.49 -12.80 -6.81
N ALA A 105 4.36 -13.79 -7.68
CA ALA A 105 5.47 -14.59 -8.19
C ALA A 105 5.42 -14.71 -9.71
N LEU A 106 6.55 -15.06 -10.33
CA LEU A 106 6.52 -15.69 -11.64
C LEU A 106 5.91 -17.09 -11.53
N LYS A 107 5.07 -17.46 -12.50
CA LYS A 107 4.39 -18.76 -12.56
C LYS A 107 5.42 -19.88 -12.73
N GLN A 108 5.43 -20.82 -11.79
CA GLN A 108 6.28 -22.00 -11.78
C GLN A 108 5.66 -23.10 -10.90
N ASP A 109 6.15 -24.33 -11.03
CA ASP A 109 5.56 -25.49 -10.33
C ASP A 109 5.64 -25.39 -8.80
N ASN A 110 6.70 -24.77 -8.26
CA ASN A 110 6.93 -24.62 -6.82
C ASN A 110 7.24 -23.17 -6.49
N ILE A 111 6.37 -22.52 -5.73
CA ILE A 111 6.53 -21.13 -5.30
C ILE A 111 6.77 -21.11 -3.78
N ASP A 112 7.84 -20.45 -3.34
CA ASP A 112 8.07 -20.16 -1.92
C ASP A 112 7.01 -19.18 -1.43
N PHE A 113 6.28 -19.54 -0.38
CA PHE A 113 5.20 -18.72 0.16
C PHE A 113 5.69 -17.49 0.93
N ILE A 114 6.87 -17.54 1.56
CA ILE A 114 7.42 -16.42 2.35
C ILE A 114 8.22 -15.48 1.46
N CYS A 115 9.05 -16.04 0.56
CA CYS A 115 9.92 -15.28 -0.32
C CYS A 115 9.74 -15.69 -1.80
N PRO A 116 8.56 -15.45 -2.40
CA PRO A 116 8.30 -15.84 -3.78
C PRO A 116 9.26 -15.16 -4.77
N GLU A 117 9.59 -15.86 -5.86
CA GLU A 117 10.50 -15.32 -6.87
C GLU A 117 9.82 -14.27 -7.74
N PHE A 118 10.33 -13.04 -7.69
CA PHE A 118 9.87 -11.93 -8.54
C PHE A 118 11.04 -11.03 -8.96
N PRO A 119 11.84 -11.41 -9.97
CA PRO A 119 13.12 -10.76 -10.25
C PRO A 119 12.98 -9.37 -10.88
N ASN A 120 14.06 -8.59 -10.92
CA ASN A 120 14.10 -7.30 -11.61
C ASN A 120 14.53 -7.44 -13.09
N HIS A 121 13.93 -8.38 -13.80
CA HIS A 121 14.10 -8.57 -15.25
C HIS A 121 12.85 -9.18 -15.89
N GLY A 122 12.80 -9.24 -17.22
CA GLY A 122 11.68 -9.84 -17.96
C GLY A 122 10.34 -9.17 -17.61
N ILE A 123 9.29 -9.98 -17.52
CA ILE A 123 7.92 -9.50 -17.25
C ILE A 123 7.76 -8.89 -15.85
N ALA A 124 8.52 -9.37 -14.86
CA ALA A 124 8.51 -8.82 -13.51
C ALA A 124 9.10 -7.39 -13.46
N ARG A 125 10.11 -7.08 -14.27
CA ARG A 125 10.58 -5.68 -14.45
C ARG A 125 9.49 -4.81 -15.09
N ILE A 126 8.83 -5.31 -16.14
CA ILE A 126 7.75 -4.58 -16.82
C ILE A 126 6.61 -4.28 -15.84
N PHE A 127 6.26 -5.23 -14.97
CA PHE A 127 5.29 -5.03 -13.88
C PHE A 127 5.71 -3.86 -12.98
N ARG A 128 6.95 -3.84 -12.49
CA ARG A 128 7.46 -2.75 -11.63
C ARG A 128 7.43 -1.40 -12.32
N GLU A 129 7.81 -1.34 -13.60
CA GLU A 129 7.80 -0.09 -14.38
C GLU A 129 6.38 0.49 -14.56
N HIS A 130 5.35 -0.35 -14.48
CA HIS A 130 3.96 0.08 -14.66
C HIS A 130 3.19 0.21 -13.33
N MET A 131 3.65 -0.42 -12.24
CA MET A 131 2.87 -0.56 -11.00
C MET A 131 2.35 0.78 -10.45
N ALA A 132 3.18 1.83 -10.52
CA ALA A 132 2.86 3.15 -9.99
C ALA A 132 1.71 3.81 -10.75
N ALA A 133 1.60 3.59 -12.07
CA ALA A 133 0.47 4.10 -12.86
C ALA A 133 -0.87 3.43 -12.48
N PHE A 134 -0.82 2.29 -11.79
CA PHE A 134 -2.00 1.56 -11.32
C PHE A 134 -2.26 1.71 -9.82
N GLY A 135 -1.51 2.55 -9.10
CA GLY A 135 -1.75 2.76 -7.67
C GLY A 135 -0.88 1.94 -6.73
N PHE A 136 0.07 1.15 -7.24
CA PHE A 136 0.91 0.26 -6.45
C PHE A 136 2.32 0.82 -6.25
N ILE A 137 2.95 0.45 -5.14
CA ILE A 137 4.37 0.70 -4.87
C ILE A 137 5.06 -0.61 -4.49
N LEU A 138 6.36 -0.69 -4.73
CA LEU A 138 7.21 -1.69 -4.09
C LEU A 138 7.37 -1.31 -2.61
N ARG A 139 6.76 -2.07 -1.71
CA ARG A 139 6.62 -1.62 -0.31
C ARG A 139 7.93 -1.62 0.47
N TYR A 140 8.79 -2.58 0.17
CA TYR A 140 10.07 -2.81 0.83
C TYR A 140 11.20 -2.80 -0.22
N PRO A 141 11.60 -1.62 -0.71
CA PRO A 141 12.66 -1.49 -1.70
C PRO A 141 14.05 -1.72 -1.08
N GLU A 142 15.03 -1.99 -1.95
CA GLU A 142 16.42 -2.15 -1.55
C GLU A 142 16.96 -0.87 -0.88
N GLY A 143 17.80 -1.02 0.13
CA GLY A 143 18.40 0.12 0.85
C GLY A 143 17.49 0.82 1.87
N LYS A 144 16.19 0.52 1.93
CA LYS A 144 15.24 1.19 2.87
C LYS A 144 14.90 0.36 4.12
N THR A 145 15.57 -0.76 4.37
CA THR A 145 15.30 -1.61 5.55
C THR A 145 15.40 -0.89 6.90
N GLN A 146 16.28 0.10 7.05
CA GLN A 146 16.37 0.88 8.29
C GLN A 146 15.14 1.76 8.53
N ILE A 147 14.40 2.09 7.46
CA ILE A 147 13.19 2.91 7.50
C ILE A 147 11.96 2.02 7.67
N THR A 148 11.86 0.95 6.87
CA THR A 148 10.67 0.06 6.85
C THR A 148 10.69 -0.97 7.98
N GLY A 149 11.87 -1.33 8.49
CA GLY A 149 12.07 -2.42 9.44
C GLY A 149 11.95 -3.82 8.84
N ILE A 150 11.77 -3.93 7.52
CA ILE A 150 11.64 -5.18 6.76
C ILE A 150 12.73 -5.23 5.67
N ALA A 151 13.24 -6.43 5.40
CA ALA A 151 14.24 -6.64 4.36
C ALA A 151 13.71 -6.29 2.96
N TYR A 152 14.58 -6.25 1.96
CA TYR A 152 14.14 -6.09 0.58
C TYR A 152 13.22 -7.25 0.17
N GLU A 153 12.01 -6.93 -0.29
CA GLU A 153 11.00 -7.91 -0.73
C GLU A 153 10.56 -7.59 -2.16
N PRO A 154 11.24 -8.15 -3.17
CA PRO A 154 10.96 -7.87 -4.58
C PRO A 154 9.53 -8.22 -5.05
N TRP A 155 8.82 -9.05 -4.28
CA TRP A 155 7.51 -9.61 -4.60
C TRP A 155 6.34 -8.87 -3.94
N HIS A 156 6.60 -8.00 -2.95
CA HIS A 156 5.57 -7.43 -2.10
C HIS A 156 5.16 -6.02 -2.57
N PHE A 157 3.93 -5.89 -3.04
CA PHE A 157 3.39 -4.64 -3.57
C PHE A 157 2.23 -4.13 -2.74
N ARG A 158 2.23 -2.82 -2.48
CA ARG A 158 1.22 -2.13 -1.67
C ARG A 158 0.41 -1.16 -2.53
N TYR A 159 -0.91 -1.30 -2.51
CA TYR A 159 -1.83 -0.33 -3.09
C TYR A 159 -1.97 0.90 -2.18
N VAL A 160 -1.67 2.07 -2.74
CA VAL A 160 -1.80 3.40 -2.11
C VAL A 160 -2.66 4.36 -2.94
N GLY A 161 -3.05 3.94 -4.15
CA GLY A 161 -3.85 4.74 -5.06
C GLY A 161 -3.06 5.82 -5.81
N LEU A 162 -3.78 6.55 -6.67
CA LEU A 162 -3.27 7.69 -7.43
C LEU A 162 -3.70 9.00 -6.74
N PRO A 163 -2.85 10.04 -6.76
CA PRO A 163 -1.53 10.11 -7.41
C PRO A 163 -0.37 9.56 -6.54
N HIS A 164 -0.68 9.10 -5.31
CA HIS A 164 0.30 8.77 -4.27
C HIS A 164 1.42 7.85 -4.72
N SER A 165 1.07 6.74 -5.38
CA SER A 165 2.04 5.77 -5.90
C SER A 165 3.02 6.37 -6.90
N GLN A 166 2.57 7.26 -7.80
CA GLN A 166 3.46 7.93 -8.76
C GLN A 166 4.41 8.90 -8.06
N ILE A 167 3.93 9.64 -7.05
CA ILE A 167 4.77 10.54 -6.25
C ILE A 167 5.83 9.76 -5.47
N ILE A 168 5.44 8.61 -4.90
CA ILE A 168 6.33 7.73 -4.15
C ILE A 168 7.43 7.17 -5.07
N GLU A 169 7.05 6.70 -6.25
CA GLU A 169 7.99 6.17 -7.25
C GLU A 169 8.95 7.26 -7.75
N GLU A 170 8.43 8.43 -8.15
CA GLU A 170 9.23 9.55 -8.65
C GLU A 170 10.28 10.04 -7.65
N ARG A 171 9.97 9.94 -6.35
CA ARG A 171 10.83 10.41 -5.26
C ARG A 171 11.61 9.29 -4.57
N GLU A 172 11.48 8.05 -5.02
CA GLU A 172 12.11 6.87 -4.43
C GLU A 172 11.85 6.77 -2.90
N PHE A 173 10.62 7.07 -2.49
CA PHE A 173 10.21 7.02 -1.09
C PHE A 173 9.81 5.61 -0.67
N ALA A 174 10.12 5.25 0.58
CA ALA A 174 9.31 4.28 1.32
C ALA A 174 7.99 4.94 1.77
N LEU A 175 6.97 4.14 2.06
CA LEU A 175 5.69 4.68 2.54
C LEU A 175 5.86 5.52 3.81
N GLU A 176 6.74 5.10 4.73
CA GLU A 176 7.11 5.86 5.93
C GLU A 176 7.60 7.28 5.61
N GLU A 177 8.52 7.41 4.64
CA GLU A 177 9.07 8.70 4.22
C GLU A 177 8.00 9.56 3.56
N TYR A 178 7.13 8.96 2.74
CA TYR A 178 6.05 9.68 2.09
C TYR A 178 5.05 10.26 3.10
N ILE A 179 4.62 9.46 4.08
CA ILE A 179 3.72 9.93 5.13
C ILE A 179 4.38 11.05 5.95
N ALA A 180 5.65 10.90 6.31
CA ALA A 180 6.40 11.96 6.99
C ALA A 180 6.54 13.23 6.14
N TYR A 181 6.76 13.09 4.84
CA TYR A 181 6.88 14.21 3.90
C TYR A 181 5.56 15.00 3.77
N LEU A 182 4.42 14.29 3.67
CA LEU A 182 3.11 14.91 3.53
C LEU A 182 2.67 15.72 4.77
N ARG A 183 3.26 15.48 5.95
CA ARG A 183 3.00 16.26 7.17
C ARG A 183 3.48 17.70 7.09
N ASN A 184 4.30 18.05 6.10
CA ASN A 184 4.71 19.43 5.89
C ASN A 184 3.62 20.29 5.22
N PHE A 185 2.53 19.68 4.74
CA PHE A 185 1.46 20.36 3.99
C PHE A 185 0.14 20.23 4.75
N THR A 186 -0.13 21.17 5.65
CA THR A 186 -1.24 21.07 6.62
C THR A 186 -2.41 22.01 6.36
N SER A 187 -2.34 22.78 5.27
CA SER A 187 -3.33 23.79 4.91
C SER A 187 -3.73 23.68 3.45
N PHE A 188 -5.03 23.85 3.16
CA PHE A 188 -5.53 23.93 1.79
C PHE A 188 -5.04 25.18 1.02
N TYR A 189 -4.44 26.15 1.73
CA TYR A 189 -3.83 27.35 1.14
C TYR A 189 -2.36 27.14 0.76
N GLU A 190 -1.69 26.16 1.37
CA GLU A 190 -0.31 25.76 1.06
C GLU A 190 -0.23 24.22 0.91
N PRO A 191 -1.00 23.63 -0.02
CA PRO A 191 -1.03 22.19 -0.21
C PRO A 191 0.24 21.70 -0.91
N PHE A 192 0.52 20.41 -0.83
CA PHE A 192 1.43 19.78 -1.78
C PHE A 192 0.76 19.77 -3.15
N HIS A 193 1.42 20.32 -4.16
CA HIS A 193 0.96 20.29 -5.54
C HIS A 193 1.80 19.29 -6.33
N TRP A 194 1.12 18.39 -7.06
CA TRP A 194 1.75 17.47 -7.99
C TRP A 194 0.97 17.42 -9.29
N GLN A 195 1.68 17.35 -10.42
CA GLN A 195 1.10 17.39 -11.74
C GLN A 195 1.76 16.36 -12.65
N ASN A 196 0.95 15.66 -13.44
CA ASN A 196 1.39 14.80 -14.52
C ASN A 196 0.51 15.03 -15.75
N GLY A 197 1.09 15.61 -16.81
CA GLY A 197 0.36 16.09 -17.97
C GLY A 197 -0.71 17.12 -17.57
N ASP A 198 -1.95 16.88 -17.99
CA ASP A 198 -3.10 17.75 -17.69
C ASP A 198 -3.76 17.45 -16.34
N CYS A 199 -3.28 16.43 -15.62
CA CYS A 199 -3.80 16.05 -14.30
C CYS A 199 -2.98 16.72 -13.20
N ALA A 200 -3.54 17.75 -12.56
CA ALA A 200 -3.02 18.35 -11.33
C ALA A 200 -3.78 17.84 -10.10
N TYR A 201 -3.05 17.50 -9.06
CA TYR A 201 -3.55 17.06 -7.75
C TYR A 201 -2.95 17.90 -6.64
N TYR A 202 -3.75 18.11 -5.61
CA TYR A 202 -3.36 18.77 -4.39
C TYR A 202 -3.56 17.84 -3.21
N ILE A 203 -2.63 17.83 -2.27
CA ILE A 203 -2.65 16.97 -1.10
C ILE A 203 -2.42 17.81 0.15
N VAL A 204 -3.26 17.59 1.16
CA VAL A 204 -3.12 18.19 2.48
C VAL A 204 -3.29 17.12 3.55
N THR A 205 -2.52 17.23 4.63
CA THR A 205 -2.58 16.36 5.79
C THR A 205 -3.11 17.14 6.98
N VAL A 206 -4.25 16.75 7.52
CA VAL A 206 -4.91 17.47 8.63
C VAL A 206 -5.13 16.53 9.82
N PRO A 207 -5.07 17.02 11.06
CA PRO A 207 -5.46 16.22 12.21
C PRO A 207 -6.90 15.74 12.06
N MET A 208 -7.13 14.46 12.34
CA MET A 208 -8.45 13.84 12.13
C MET A 208 -9.54 14.50 12.99
N ASP A 209 -9.20 14.83 14.25
CA ASP A 209 -10.11 15.53 15.15
C ASP A 209 -10.47 16.92 14.64
N ASP A 210 -9.50 17.67 14.10
CA ASP A 210 -9.75 19.01 13.58
C ASP A 210 -10.61 18.98 12.31
N TRP A 211 -10.51 17.93 11.50
CA TRP A 211 -11.41 17.71 10.38
C TRP A 211 -12.84 17.43 10.84
N PHE A 212 -13.05 16.45 11.73
CA PHE A 212 -14.40 16.05 12.15
C PHE A 212 -15.09 17.06 13.07
N LEU A 213 -14.32 17.88 13.78
CA LEU A 213 -14.84 19.02 14.55
C LEU A 213 -15.08 20.27 13.70
N GLY A 214 -14.82 20.23 12.38
CA GLY A 214 -15.05 21.34 11.47
C GLY A 214 -14.11 22.53 11.70
N LYS A 215 -12.92 22.30 12.27
CA LYS A 215 -11.90 23.34 12.51
C LYS A 215 -10.99 23.57 11.31
N THR A 216 -10.94 22.61 10.39
CA THR A 216 -10.16 22.72 9.15
C THR A 216 -10.83 23.69 8.17
N GLN A 217 -10.13 24.73 7.76
CA GLN A 217 -10.63 25.66 6.73
C GLN A 217 -10.45 25.04 5.35
N VAL A 218 -11.56 24.91 4.62
CA VAL A 218 -11.58 24.36 3.25
C VAL A 218 -12.07 25.47 2.30
N PRO A 219 -11.32 25.82 1.24
CA PRO A 219 -11.77 26.78 0.24
C PRO A 219 -13.04 26.33 -0.49
N ASP A 220 -13.83 27.29 -0.99
CA ASP A 220 -15.12 27.02 -1.64
C ASP A 220 -15.01 26.17 -2.94
N LYS A 221 -13.83 26.17 -3.56
CA LYS A 221 -13.54 25.56 -4.87
C LYS A 221 -12.58 24.37 -4.75
N VAL A 222 -13.04 23.35 -4.03
CA VAL A 222 -12.27 22.12 -3.79
C VAL A 222 -13.10 20.90 -4.15
N VAL A 223 -12.62 20.12 -5.12
CA VAL A 223 -13.19 18.81 -5.44
C VAL A 223 -12.34 17.74 -4.76
N ILE A 224 -12.72 17.36 -3.53
CA ILE A 224 -12.09 16.22 -2.83
C ILE A 224 -12.29 14.95 -3.66
N CYS A 225 -11.19 14.34 -4.08
CA CYS A 225 -11.16 13.08 -4.81
C CYS A 225 -11.15 11.90 -3.84
N GLU A 226 -10.32 11.99 -2.81
CA GLU A 226 -10.11 10.92 -1.83
C GLU A 226 -9.75 11.51 -0.46
N MET A 227 -10.13 10.78 0.59
CA MET A 227 -9.67 11.01 1.95
C MET A 227 -9.23 9.67 2.51
N SER A 228 -8.03 9.61 3.08
CA SER A 228 -7.52 8.40 3.73
C SER A 228 -7.01 8.71 5.12
N ALA A 229 -7.34 7.85 6.08
CA ALA A 229 -6.57 7.81 7.33
C ALA A 229 -5.14 7.34 7.02
N ASN A 230 -4.18 7.81 7.81
CA ASN A 230 -2.78 7.39 7.70
C ASN A 230 -2.32 6.43 8.81
N ASN A 231 -3.22 6.03 9.71
CA ASN A 231 -2.94 5.22 10.90
C ASN A 231 -2.06 5.92 11.97
N CYS A 232 -1.93 7.25 11.90
CA CYS A 232 -1.16 8.07 12.83
C CYS A 232 -1.96 9.23 13.45
N GLY A 233 -3.29 9.23 13.31
CA GLY A 233 -4.17 10.28 13.83
C GLY A 233 -4.47 11.43 12.85
N GLU A 234 -4.02 11.31 11.59
CA GLU A 234 -4.21 12.34 10.57
C GLU A 234 -5.02 11.79 9.38
N LEU A 235 -5.65 12.71 8.66
CA LEU A 235 -6.30 12.48 7.38
C LEU A 235 -5.47 13.09 6.27
N ILE A 236 -5.16 12.29 5.26
CA ILE A 236 -4.59 12.76 4.00
C ILE A 236 -5.74 12.96 3.03
N ILE A 237 -5.90 14.20 2.57
CA ILE A 237 -6.97 14.64 1.69
C ILE A 237 -6.36 14.97 0.34
N THR A 238 -6.80 14.25 -0.68
CA THR A 238 -6.40 14.44 -2.07
C THR A 238 -7.54 15.10 -2.83
N TYR A 239 -7.26 16.22 -3.49
CA TYR A 239 -8.27 17.00 -4.18
C TYR A 239 -7.74 17.59 -5.49
N ARG A 240 -8.68 18.10 -6.29
CA ARG A 240 -8.43 18.89 -7.49
C ARG A 240 -9.12 20.25 -7.36
N THR A 241 -8.59 21.25 -8.03
CA THR A 241 -9.28 22.52 -8.26
C THR A 241 -10.08 22.40 -9.55
N ASP A 242 -11.31 22.91 -9.54
CA ASP A 242 -12.17 23.08 -10.71
C ASP A 242 -11.70 24.21 -11.63
#